data_AF-A0A0J8JL59-F1
#
_entry.id   AF-A0A0J8JL59-F1
#
_cell.length_a   1.000
_cell.length_b   1.000
_cell.length_c   1.000
_cell.angle_alpha   90.00
_cell.angle_beta   90.00
_cell.angle_gamma   90.00
#
_symmetry.space_group_name_H-M   'P 1'
#
loop_
_entity.id
_entity.type
_entity.pdbx_description
1 polymer ?
#
loop_
_entity_poly.entity_id
_entity_poly.type
_entity_poly.pdbx_seq_one_letter_code
_entity_poly.pdbx_strand_id
1 'polypeptide(L)'
;MRQSDPIQLYTSNQLQASAPVLRLIKLYQIGVLACKNQDQIRVIKVLWLLNKSLNQDKWPELATNLSRIYSHLHACVNEGKYDYVEKTLTKLLDQWQNLNKV
;
A
#
# COMPACT_ATOMS: atom_id res chain seq x y z
N MET A 1 14.48 31.19 22.03
CA MET A 1 13.59 30.47 21.09
C MET A 1 14.39 30.16 19.84
N ARG A 2 14.69 28.88 19.56
CA ARG A 2 15.30 28.50 18.27
C ARG A 2 14.20 28.60 17.22
N GLN A 3 14.31 29.55 16.31
CA GLN A 3 13.48 29.60 15.11
C GLN A 3 13.80 28.36 14.29
N SER A 4 12.80 27.50 14.10
CA SER A 4 12.92 26.34 13.21
C SER A 4 13.06 26.87 11.79
N ASP A 5 14.19 26.58 11.13
CA ASP A 5 14.42 27.00 9.75
C ASP A 5 13.26 26.52 8.85
N PRO A 6 12.66 27.37 8.02
CA PRO A 6 11.59 26.97 7.10
C PRO A 6 12.04 25.85 6.15
N ILE A 7 13.35 25.77 5.88
CA ILE A 7 14.00 24.68 5.15
C ILE A 7 13.97 23.36 5.94
N GLN A 8 14.19 23.39 7.27
CA GLN A 8 14.07 22.20 8.12
C GLN A 8 12.63 21.71 8.22
N LEU A 9 11.65 22.63 8.28
CA LEU A 9 10.23 22.28 8.25
C LEU A 9 9.80 21.69 6.90
N TYR A 10 10.27 22.27 5.79
CA TYR A 10 10.04 21.75 4.45
C TYR A 10 10.65 20.36 4.25
N THR A 11 11.90 20.19 4.66
CA THR A 11 12.64 18.91 4.55
C THR A 11 12.04 17.86 5.49
N SER A 12 11.66 18.24 6.71
CA SER A 12 10.91 17.40 7.66
C SER A 12 9.60 16.92 7.05
N ASN A 13 8.81 17.81 6.46
CA ASN A 13 7.53 17.45 5.86
C ASN A 13 7.69 16.56 4.62
N GLN A 14 8.71 16.76 3.79
CA GLN A 14 9.01 15.86 2.67
C GLN A 14 9.51 14.48 3.14
N LEU A 15 10.38 14.43 4.14
CA LEU A 15 10.87 13.19 4.75
C LEU A 15 9.74 12.44 5.48
N GLN A 16 8.82 13.16 6.14
CA GLN A 16 7.67 12.59 6.82
C GLN A 16 6.55 12.17 5.87
N ALA A 17 6.37 12.82 4.72
CA ALA A 17 5.39 12.42 3.70
C ALA A 17 5.89 11.24 2.85
N SER A 18 7.20 11.18 2.57
CA SER A 18 7.81 10.06 1.86
C SER A 18 7.77 8.77 2.69
N ALA A 19 7.92 8.83 4.03
CA ALA A 19 7.96 7.63 4.86
C ALA A 19 6.68 6.76 4.83
N PRO A 20 5.44 7.29 4.95
CA PRO A 20 4.20 6.52 4.82
C PRO A 20 4.01 5.91 3.44
N VAL A 21 4.30 6.65 2.37
CA VAL A 21 4.04 6.17 1.02
C VAL A 21 5.10 5.15 0.57
N LEU A 22 6.37 5.35 0.96
CA LEU A 22 7.40 4.33 0.80
C LEU A 22 7.08 3.04 1.58
N ARG A 23 6.50 3.15 2.79
CA ARG A 23 6.00 1.97 3.53
C ARG A 23 4.88 1.26 2.77
N LEU A 24 3.94 2.00 2.19
CA LEU A 24 2.86 1.44 1.36
C LEU A 24 3.44 0.69 0.16
N ILE A 25 4.32 1.34 -0.62
CA ILE A 25 5.02 0.73 -1.76
C ILE A 25 5.75 -0.55 -1.35
N LYS A 26 6.47 -0.52 -0.23
CA LYS A 26 7.19 -1.69 0.29
C LYS A 26 6.24 -2.82 0.66
N LEU A 27 5.09 -2.51 1.25
CA LEU A 27 4.08 -3.49 1.63
C LEU A 27 3.48 -4.18 0.39
N TYR A 28 3.21 -3.43 -0.68
CA TYR A 28 2.80 -4.00 -1.98
C TYR A 28 3.88 -4.91 -2.58
N GLN A 29 5.15 -4.49 -2.57
CA GLN A 29 6.26 -5.33 -3.06
C GLN A 29 6.36 -6.66 -2.30
N ILE A 30 6.17 -6.64 -0.98
CA ILE A 30 6.12 -7.86 -0.16
C ILE A 30 4.93 -8.74 -0.58
N GLY A 31 3.76 -8.14 -0.83
CA GLY A 31 2.58 -8.86 -1.31
C GLY A 31 2.79 -9.54 -2.66
N VAL A 32 3.38 -8.83 -3.63
CA VAL A 32 3.72 -9.36 -4.95
C VAL A 32 4.69 -10.52 -4.83
N LEU A 33 5.77 -10.37 -4.05
CA LEU A 33 6.73 -11.46 -3.83
C LEU A 33 6.08 -12.67 -3.13
N ALA A 34 5.22 -12.43 -2.15
CA ALA A 34 4.49 -13.50 -1.47
C ALA A 34 3.54 -14.26 -2.41
N CYS A 35 2.89 -13.56 -3.36
CA CYS A 35 2.07 -14.21 -4.38
C CYS A 35 2.92 -15.11 -5.29
N LYS A 36 4.08 -14.64 -5.75
CA LYS A 36 5.03 -15.44 -6.56
C LYS A 36 5.49 -16.72 -5.85
N ASN A 37 5.66 -16.63 -4.53
CA ASN A 37 6.06 -17.76 -3.70
C ASN A 37 4.87 -18.61 -3.20
N GLN A 38 3.64 -18.26 -3.58
CA GLN A 38 2.40 -18.89 -3.10
C GLN A 38 2.30 -18.94 -1.56
N ASP A 39 2.90 -17.95 -0.87
CA ASP A 39 2.90 -17.83 0.58
C ASP A 39 1.57 -17.21 1.06
N GLN A 40 0.56 -18.06 1.18
CA GLN A 40 -0.81 -17.66 1.54
C GLN A 40 -0.85 -16.77 2.79
N ILE A 41 -0.17 -17.20 3.84
CA ILE A 41 -0.17 -16.53 5.15
C ILE A 41 0.36 -15.11 4.99
N ARG A 42 1.46 -14.95 4.25
CA ARG A 42 2.06 -13.63 4.02
C ARG A 42 1.20 -12.76 3.12
N VAL A 43 0.57 -13.31 2.07
CA VAL A 43 -0.34 -12.52 1.22
C VAL A 43 -1.54 -12.02 2.03
N ILE A 44 -2.20 -12.89 2.80
CA ILE A 44 -3.33 -12.51 3.66
C ILE A 44 -2.93 -11.42 4.64
N LYS A 45 -1.76 -11.55 5.29
CA LYS A 45 -1.24 -10.55 6.22
C LYS A 45 -1.00 -9.20 5.55
N VAL A 46 -0.46 -9.21 4.32
CA VAL A 46 -0.27 -7.98 3.53
C VAL A 46 -1.61 -7.32 3.20
N LEU A 47 -2.59 -8.07 2.70
CA LEU A 47 -3.92 -7.55 2.37
C LEU A 47 -4.61 -6.95 3.61
N TRP A 48 -4.48 -7.59 4.77
CA TRP A 48 -5.00 -7.08 6.03
C TRP A 48 -4.31 -5.77 6.45
N LEU A 49 -2.98 -5.70 6.37
CA LEU A 49 -2.23 -4.49 6.68
C LEU A 49 -2.57 -3.33 5.73
N LEU A 50 -2.72 -3.62 4.43
CA LEU A 50 -3.14 -2.64 3.43
C LEU A 50 -4.53 -2.07 3.77
N ASN A 51 -5.49 -2.94 4.10
CA ASN A 51 -6.84 -2.52 4.47
C ASN A 51 -6.82 -1.66 5.76
N LYS A 52 -6.07 -2.09 6.78
CA LYS A 52 -5.91 -1.34 8.04
C LYS A 52 -5.22 0.02 7.86
N SER A 53 -4.39 0.18 6.83
CA SER A 53 -3.69 1.43 6.55
C SER A 53 -4.53 2.50 5.85
N LEU A 54 -5.75 2.14 5.40
CA LEU A 54 -6.64 3.08 4.73
C LEU A 54 -7.20 4.12 5.71
N ASN A 55 -7.11 5.39 5.35
CA ASN A 55 -7.70 6.48 6.12
C ASN A 55 -9.12 6.76 5.61
N GLN A 56 -10.13 6.17 6.26
CA GLN A 56 -11.54 6.33 5.90
C GLN A 56 -12.07 7.75 6.18
N ASP A 57 -11.58 8.41 7.24
CA ASP A 57 -12.04 9.75 7.61
C ASP A 57 -11.63 10.80 6.58
N LYS A 58 -10.40 10.68 6.07
CA LYS A 58 -9.85 11.64 5.11
C LYS A 58 -10.35 11.37 3.69
N TRP A 59 -10.39 10.11 3.26
CA TRP A 59 -10.70 9.72 1.88
C TRP A 59 -11.69 8.54 1.82
N PRO A 60 -12.97 8.75 2.18
CA PRO A 60 -13.93 7.66 2.41
C PRO A 60 -14.23 6.83 1.16
N GLU A 61 -14.39 7.46 0.00
CA GLU A 61 -14.70 6.76 -1.26
C GLU A 61 -13.52 5.90 -1.73
N LEU A 62 -12.31 6.47 -1.72
CA LEU A 62 -11.09 5.74 -2.07
C LEU A 62 -10.85 4.57 -1.12
N ALA A 63 -10.99 4.79 0.19
CA ALA A 63 -10.85 3.75 1.19
C ALA A 63 -11.88 2.62 1.00
N THR A 64 -13.13 2.97 0.69
CA THR A 64 -14.19 1.99 0.41
C THR A 64 -13.86 1.13 -0.81
N ASN A 65 -13.44 1.76 -1.91
CA ASN A 65 -13.11 1.06 -3.15
C ASN A 65 -11.88 0.15 -2.98
N LEU A 66 -10.82 0.63 -2.33
CA LEU A 66 -9.63 -0.19 -2.05
C LEU A 66 -9.93 -1.33 -1.09
N SER A 67 -10.74 -1.09 -0.04
CA SER A 67 -11.13 -2.14 0.91
C SER A 67 -11.90 -3.28 0.22
N ARG A 68 -12.79 -2.94 -0.73
CA ARG A 68 -13.48 -3.91 -1.58
C ARG A 68 -12.52 -4.72 -2.43
N ILE A 69 -11.56 -4.06 -3.08
CA ILE A 69 -10.53 -4.74 -3.88
C ILE A 69 -9.74 -5.72 -2.99
N TYR A 70 -9.25 -5.28 -1.84
CA TYR A 70 -8.47 -6.17 -0.96
C TYR A 70 -9.28 -7.34 -0.41
N SER A 71 -10.56 -7.12 -0.11
CA SER A 71 -11.47 -8.19 0.32
C SER A 71 -11.69 -9.23 -0.78
N HIS A 72 -11.85 -8.78 -2.02
CA HIS A 72 -11.93 -9.66 -3.18
C HIS A 72 -10.63 -10.43 -3.41
N LEU A 73 -9.47 -9.76 -3.32
CA LEU A 73 -8.17 -10.42 -3.44
C LEU A 73 -7.97 -11.47 -2.35
N HIS A 74 -8.45 -11.23 -1.13
CA HIS A 74 -8.39 -12.21 -0.05
C HIS A 74 -9.17 -13.49 -0.39
N ALA A 75 -10.37 -13.36 -0.98
CA ALA A 75 -11.13 -14.50 -1.48
C ALA A 75 -10.36 -15.24 -2.60
N CYS A 76 -9.77 -14.51 -3.55
CA CYS A 76 -8.96 -15.11 -4.62
C CYS A 76 -7.74 -15.88 -4.10
N VAL A 77 -7.10 -15.39 -3.03
CA VAL A 77 -5.99 -16.10 -2.37
C VAL A 77 -6.47 -17.43 -1.79
N ASN A 78 -7.64 -17.46 -1.14
CA ASN A 78 -8.21 -18.69 -0.60
C ASN A 78 -8.61 -19.70 -1.70
N GLU A 79 -8.90 -19.22 -2.90
CA GLU A 79 -9.14 -20.03 -4.09
C GLU A 79 -7.85 -20.44 -4.83
N GLY A 80 -6.67 -20.09 -4.30
CA GLY A 80 -5.38 -20.40 -4.91
C GLY A 80 -5.03 -19.58 -6.16
N LYS A 81 -5.76 -18.49 -6.44
CA LYS A 81 -5.59 -17.64 -7.63
C LYS A 81 -4.45 -16.62 -7.45
N TYR A 82 -3.26 -17.09 -7.10
CA TYR A 82 -2.11 -16.22 -6.79
C TYR A 82 -1.69 -15.32 -7.96
N ASP A 83 -1.69 -15.81 -9.20
CA ASP A 83 -1.34 -15.03 -10.39
C ASP A 83 -2.25 -13.80 -10.59
N TYR A 84 -3.55 -13.97 -10.33
CA TYR A 84 -4.51 -12.88 -10.45
C TYR A 84 -4.26 -11.81 -9.37
N VAL A 85 -3.98 -12.26 -8.14
CA VAL A 85 -3.69 -11.39 -7.01
C VAL A 85 -2.37 -10.64 -7.25
N GLU A 86 -1.34 -11.32 -7.73
CA GLU A 86 -0.05 -10.73 -8.09
C GLU A 86 -0.22 -9.63 -9.14
N LYS A 87 -0.91 -9.93 -10.25
CA LYS A 87 -1.15 -8.95 -11.33
C LYS A 87 -1.90 -7.73 -10.83
N THR A 88 -2.89 -7.93 -9.96
CA THR A 88 -3.67 -6.83 -9.40
C THR A 88 -2.84 -5.97 -8.45
N LEU A 89 -2.09 -6.59 -7.53
CA LEU A 89 -1.20 -5.87 -6.62
C LEU A 89 -0.09 -5.13 -7.36
N THR A 90 0.44 -5.70 -8.44
CA THR A 90 1.47 -5.08 -9.27
C THR A 90 0.93 -3.84 -9.98
N LYS A 91 -0.27 -3.90 -10.59
CA LYS A 91 -0.90 -2.73 -11.21
C LYS A 91 -1.13 -1.60 -10.22
N LEU A 92 -1.58 -1.93 -9.01
CA LEU A 92 -1.77 -0.93 -7.95
C LEU A 92 -0.43 -0.35 -7.50
N LEU A 93 0.60 -1.19 -7.33
CA LEU A 93 1.97 -0.75 -7.01
C LEU A 93 2.49 0.24 -8.06
N ASP A 94 2.31 -0.05 -9.35
CA ASP A 94 2.75 0.82 -10.45
C ASP A 94 2.05 2.19 -10.38
N GLN A 95 0.75 2.21 -10.10
CA GLN A 95 0.00 3.45 -9.90
C GLN A 95 0.54 4.26 -8.73
N TRP A 96 0.78 3.63 -7.58
CA TRP A 96 1.38 4.31 -6.42
C TRP A 96 2.77 4.86 -6.74
N GLN A 97 3.62 4.06 -7.40
CA GLN A 97 4.97 4.51 -7.77
C GLN A 97 4.93 5.70 -8.74
N ASN A 98 4.03 5.68 -9.72
CA ASN A 98 3.89 6.79 -10.66
C ASN A 98 3.43 8.09 -9.98
N LEU A 99 2.54 8.00 -8.99
CA LEU A 99 2.13 9.15 -8.18
C LEU A 99 3.26 9.73 -7.31
N ASN A 100 4.26 8.92 -6.91
CA ASN A 100 5.40 9.35 -6.10
C ASN A 100 6.62 9.81 -6.90
N LYS A 101 6.60 9.68 -8.23
CA LYS A 101 7.67 10.17 -9.10
C LYS A 101 7.51 11.65 -9.48
N VAL A 102 6.51 12.33 -8.91
CA VAL A 102 6.21 13.76 -9.07
C VAL A 102 6.72 14.52 -7.85
#